data_AF-A0A8H4HCV2-F1
#
_entry.id   AF-A0A8H4HCV2-F1
#
_cell.length_a   1.000
_cell.length_b   1.000
_cell.length_c   1.000
_cell.angle_alpha   90.00
_cell.angle_beta   90.00
_cell.angle_gamma   90.00
#
_symmetry.space_group_name_H-M   'P 1'
#
loop_
_entity.id
_entity.type
_entity.pdbx_description
1 polymer ?
#
loop_
_entity_poly.entity_id
_entity_poly.type
_entity_poly.pdbx_seq_one_letter_code
_entity_poly.pdbx_strand_id
1 'polypeptide(L)'
;MIGLHPLCAVLFTVGYAMRAYGADGHYVYNPDSSQNLLVYILSQVFIYICPPLLELANYHVLGRMFYYVPNLAPLPPGKVLAIFGALMALVEALNALGVAFNANPTGSQQGLGKALILVALALQLCVVLSFVSIAASFQWRCAKANIRRRSLPTLLVALDISMGLILVRCIYRLVEHVGNTSVDLGDPEELRFLSPLLRYEWFFYVFEASLMLLNSFLWNVFNPGRYLPRHHTVYLAADGTTEIEEEEVRNDQHVLVKAAYATINALTFGLFRLFVRQKDEESHPLTERNK
;
A
#
# COMPACT_ATOMS: atom_id res chain seq x y z
N MET A 1 0.47 0.23 11.64
CA MET A 1 0.14 1.67 11.53
C MET A 1 -1.34 1.86 11.21
N ILE A 2 -2.20 2.09 12.22
CA ILE A 2 -3.63 2.40 12.02
C ILE A 2 -3.85 3.85 11.54
N GLY A 3 -2.80 4.69 11.54
CA GLY A 3 -2.87 6.12 11.21
C GLY A 3 -2.96 6.48 9.72
N LEU A 4 -2.76 5.54 8.79
CA LEU A 4 -2.82 5.85 7.35
C LEU A 4 -4.23 6.23 6.89
N HIS A 5 -5.26 5.52 7.36
CA HIS A 5 -6.66 5.84 7.01
C HIS A 5 -7.10 7.24 7.47
N PRO A 6 -6.90 7.66 8.74
CA PRO A 6 -7.26 9.01 9.16
C PRO A 6 -6.41 10.09 8.48
N LEU A 7 -5.13 9.81 8.18
CA LEU A 7 -4.31 10.73 7.36
C LEU A 7 -4.93 10.95 5.98
N CYS A 8 -5.32 9.87 5.28
CA CYS A 8 -5.99 9.97 3.98
C CYS A 8 -7.31 10.74 4.06
N ALA A 9 -8.09 10.55 5.13
CA ALA A 9 -9.33 11.28 5.34
C ALA A 9 -9.10 12.80 5.47
N VAL A 10 -8.07 13.23 6.22
CA VAL A 10 -7.68 14.64 6.33
C VAL A 10 -7.23 15.19 4.98
N LEU A 11 -6.35 14.46 4.27
CA LEU A 11 -5.84 14.88 2.97
C LEU A 11 -6.95 15.00 1.92
N PHE A 12 -7.88 14.06 1.84
CA PHE A 12 -9.06 14.19 0.98
C PHE A 12 -9.91 15.40 1.35
N THR A 13 -10.17 15.62 2.64
CA THR A 13 -10.97 16.77 3.10
C THR A 13 -10.34 18.08 2.66
N VAL A 14 -9.02 18.24 2.86
CA VAL A 14 -8.27 19.43 2.43
C VAL A 14 -8.29 19.57 0.90
N GLY A 15 -8.01 18.48 0.16
CA GLY A 15 -7.97 18.48 -1.30
C GLY A 15 -9.31 18.86 -1.92
N TYR A 16 -10.41 18.29 -1.45
CA TYR A 16 -11.76 18.62 -1.94
C TYR A 16 -12.22 20.01 -1.49
N ALA A 17 -11.84 20.49 -0.30
CA ALA A 17 -12.13 21.86 0.13
C ALA A 17 -11.41 22.88 -0.77
N MET A 18 -10.13 22.64 -1.10
CA MET A 18 -9.38 23.47 -2.06
C MET A 18 -9.99 23.41 -3.46
N ARG A 19 -10.46 22.24 -3.90
CA ARG A 19 -11.15 22.09 -5.19
C ARG A 19 -12.46 22.89 -5.21
N ALA A 20 -13.26 22.84 -4.15
CA ALA A 20 -14.50 23.62 -4.02
C ALA A 20 -14.23 25.13 -4.03
N TYR A 21 -13.22 25.59 -3.27
CA TYR A 21 -12.80 26.99 -3.28
C TYR A 21 -12.40 27.48 -4.69
N GLY A 22 -11.71 26.65 -5.46
CA GLY A 22 -11.35 26.95 -6.84
C GLY A 22 -12.54 27.05 -7.80
N ALA A 23 -13.63 26.33 -7.52
CA ALA A 23 -14.85 26.36 -8.33
C ALA A 23 -15.74 27.59 -8.03
N ASP A 24 -15.77 28.07 -6.79
CA ASP A 24 -16.59 29.21 -6.32
C ASP A 24 -15.98 30.58 -6.70
N GLY A 25 -15.82 30.85 -8.00
CA GLY A 25 -15.48 32.19 -8.52
C GLY A 25 -13.98 32.52 -8.63
N HIS A 26 -13.08 31.64 -8.17
CA HIS A 26 -11.62 31.82 -8.28
C HIS A 26 -11.00 31.16 -9.54
N TYR A 27 -11.84 30.85 -10.53
CA TYR A 27 -11.44 30.19 -11.78
C TYR A 27 -10.77 31.13 -12.81
N VAL A 28 -10.84 32.45 -12.60
CA VAL A 28 -10.30 33.43 -13.55
C VAL A 28 -8.77 33.40 -13.50
N TYR A 29 -8.17 32.99 -14.62
CA TYR A 29 -6.73 33.00 -14.85
C TYR A 29 -6.26 34.45 -14.97
N ASN A 30 -6.01 35.10 -13.83
CA ASN A 30 -5.26 36.35 -13.83
C ASN A 30 -3.79 35.97 -14.04
N PRO A 31 -3.12 36.42 -15.12
CA PRO A 31 -1.73 36.06 -15.42
C PRO A 31 -0.75 36.44 -14.30
N ASP A 32 -1.15 37.35 -13.40
CA ASP A 32 -0.37 37.79 -12.23
C ASP A 32 -0.66 37.00 -10.94
N SER A 33 -1.73 36.19 -10.88
CA SER A 33 -2.15 35.47 -9.66
C SER A 33 -1.66 34.01 -9.67
N SER A 34 -0.40 33.82 -9.31
CA SER A 34 0.22 32.51 -9.03
C SER A 34 -0.48 31.71 -7.91
N GLN A 35 -1.30 32.37 -7.08
CA GLN A 35 -2.05 31.76 -5.98
C GLN A 35 -3.15 30.78 -6.44
N ASN A 36 -3.94 31.11 -7.46
CA ASN A 36 -5.03 30.24 -7.92
C ASN A 36 -4.48 28.95 -8.55
N LEU A 37 -3.39 29.08 -9.30
CA LEU A 37 -2.66 27.94 -9.85
C LEU A 37 -2.11 27.04 -8.74
N LEU A 38 -1.51 27.63 -7.70
CA LEU A 38 -1.00 26.89 -6.55
C LEU A 38 -2.13 26.10 -5.84
N VAL A 39 -3.28 26.74 -5.58
CA VAL A 39 -4.44 26.08 -4.94
C VAL A 39 -4.94 24.90 -5.79
N TYR A 40 -5.00 25.07 -7.11
CA TYR A 40 -5.36 23.97 -8.01
C TYR A 40 -4.36 22.81 -7.93
N ILE A 41 -3.05 23.09 -8.05
CA ILE A 41 -1.99 22.07 -7.97
C ILE A 41 -2.06 21.33 -6.62
N LEU A 42 -2.17 22.06 -5.50
CA LEU A 42 -2.27 21.46 -4.17
C LEU A 42 -3.53 20.59 -4.04
N SER A 43 -4.67 21.02 -4.59
CA SER A 43 -5.89 20.21 -4.60
C SER A 43 -5.67 18.86 -5.30
N GLN A 44 -4.99 18.86 -6.45
CA GLN A 44 -4.70 17.64 -7.20
C GLN A 44 -3.75 16.74 -6.41
N VAL A 45 -2.68 17.31 -5.84
CA VAL A 45 -1.69 16.56 -5.06
C VAL A 45 -2.36 15.88 -3.87
N PHE A 46 -3.19 16.59 -3.10
CA PHE A 46 -3.85 16.01 -1.93
C PHE A 46 -4.87 14.93 -2.29
N ILE A 47 -5.56 15.05 -3.42
CA ILE A 47 -6.50 14.03 -3.89
C ILE A 47 -5.75 12.79 -4.41
N TYR A 48 -4.68 12.96 -5.19
CA TYR A 48 -3.98 11.85 -5.84
C TYR A 48 -2.95 11.13 -4.98
N ILE A 49 -2.50 11.71 -3.86
CA ILE A 49 -1.59 11.02 -2.93
C ILE A 49 -2.30 10.00 -2.02
N CYS A 50 -3.59 10.18 -1.76
CA CYS A 50 -4.35 9.30 -0.85
C CYS A 50 -4.48 7.83 -1.31
N PRO A 51 -4.76 7.53 -2.59
CA PRO A 51 -4.92 6.16 -3.08
C PRO A 51 -3.71 5.24 -2.85
N PRO A 52 -2.46 5.61 -3.22
CA PRO A 52 -1.30 4.77 -2.95
C PRO A 52 -1.06 4.60 -1.43
N LEU A 53 -1.44 5.59 -0.61
CA LEU A 53 -1.43 5.46 0.86
C LEU A 53 -2.50 4.49 1.39
N LEU A 54 -3.71 4.49 0.81
CA LEU A 54 -4.76 3.53 1.14
C LEU A 54 -4.39 2.11 0.70
N GLU A 55 -3.72 1.98 -0.44
CA GLU A 55 -3.17 0.72 -0.90
C GLU A 55 -2.07 0.21 0.05
N LEU A 56 -1.15 1.07 0.49
CA LEU A 56 -0.16 0.72 1.52
C LEU A 56 -0.83 0.24 2.81
N ALA A 57 -1.94 0.87 3.20
CA ALA A 57 -2.73 0.44 4.35
C ALA A 57 -3.27 -0.98 4.14
N ASN A 58 -3.79 -1.31 2.95
CA ASN A 58 -4.24 -2.65 2.61
C ASN A 58 -3.11 -3.68 2.66
N TYR A 59 -1.91 -3.34 2.15
CA TYR A 59 -0.74 -4.20 2.22
C TYR A 59 -0.35 -4.53 3.67
N HIS A 60 -0.43 -3.53 4.54
CA HIS A 60 -0.17 -3.70 5.96
C HIS A 60 -1.26 -4.57 6.64
N VAL A 61 -2.54 -4.39 6.29
CA VAL A 61 -3.64 -5.22 6.82
C VAL A 61 -3.46 -6.68 6.39
N LEU A 62 -3.14 -6.94 5.12
CA LEU A 62 -2.85 -8.30 4.64
C LEU A 62 -1.62 -8.90 5.33
N GLY A 63 -0.54 -8.14 5.48
CA GLY A 63 0.65 -8.58 6.21
C GLY A 63 0.31 -9.02 7.64
N ARG A 64 -0.54 -8.25 8.36
CA ARG A 64 -1.02 -8.65 9.69
C ARG A 64 -1.88 -9.90 9.67
N MET A 65 -2.69 -10.11 8.63
CA MET A 65 -3.47 -11.35 8.48
C MET A 65 -2.55 -12.56 8.24
N PHE A 66 -1.45 -12.40 7.51
CA PHE A 66 -0.46 -13.45 7.34
C PHE A 66 0.29 -13.74 8.64
N TYR A 67 0.60 -12.71 9.43
CA TYR A 67 1.11 -12.91 10.79
C TYR A 67 0.09 -13.66 11.64
N TYR A 68 -1.19 -13.39 11.51
CA TYR A 68 -2.20 -14.09 12.30
C TYR A 68 -2.39 -15.55 11.89
N VAL A 69 -2.30 -15.88 10.60
CA VAL A 69 -2.45 -17.26 10.08
C VAL A 69 -1.26 -17.63 9.18
N PRO A 70 -0.07 -17.87 9.76
CA PRO A 70 1.15 -18.12 8.99
C PRO A 70 1.08 -19.43 8.20
N ASN A 71 0.35 -20.44 8.72
CA ASN A 71 0.25 -21.77 8.11
C ASN A 71 -0.42 -21.77 6.72
N LEU A 72 -1.25 -20.77 6.43
CA LEU A 72 -1.96 -20.66 5.15
C LEU A 72 -1.42 -19.53 4.27
N ALA A 73 -0.51 -18.71 4.79
CA ALA A 73 0.02 -17.55 4.10
C ALA A 73 0.81 -17.97 2.83
N PRO A 74 0.49 -17.42 1.65
CA PRO A 74 1.24 -17.68 0.42
C PRO A 74 2.62 -16.99 0.41
N LEU A 75 2.78 -15.91 1.18
CA LEU A 75 4.03 -15.18 1.31
C LEU A 75 4.43 -15.05 2.79
N PRO A 76 5.74 -14.93 3.09
CA PRO A 76 6.20 -14.63 4.43
C PRO A 76 5.61 -13.31 4.94
N PRO A 77 4.98 -13.28 6.14
CA PRO A 77 4.27 -12.11 6.65
C PRO A 77 5.10 -10.82 6.68
N GLY A 78 6.37 -10.93 7.08
CA GLY A 78 7.28 -9.79 7.18
C GLY A 78 7.75 -9.21 5.84
N LYS A 79 7.54 -9.92 4.73
CA LYS A 79 8.01 -9.49 3.40
C LYS A 79 6.93 -8.78 2.58
N VAL A 80 5.65 -8.98 2.86
CA VAL A 80 4.55 -8.41 2.07
C VAL A 80 4.65 -6.89 2.04
N LEU A 81 4.71 -6.24 3.21
CA LEU A 81 4.79 -4.78 3.29
C LEU A 81 6.07 -4.24 2.65
N ALA A 82 7.21 -4.92 2.84
CA ALA A 82 8.48 -4.48 2.28
C ALA A 82 8.49 -4.56 0.74
N ILE A 83 8.02 -5.67 0.16
CA ILE A 83 7.99 -5.87 -1.29
C ILE A 83 6.99 -4.91 -1.94
N PHE A 84 5.74 -4.94 -1.50
CA PHE A 84 4.68 -4.14 -2.11
C PHE A 84 4.83 -2.65 -1.81
N GLY A 85 5.31 -2.29 -0.61
CA GLY A 85 5.65 -0.90 -0.28
C GLY A 85 6.80 -0.35 -1.12
N ALA A 86 7.84 -1.15 -1.39
CA ALA A 86 8.94 -0.74 -2.25
C ALA A 86 8.50 -0.59 -3.72
N LEU A 87 7.67 -1.52 -4.22
CA LEU A 87 7.09 -1.43 -5.56
C LEU A 87 6.21 -0.19 -5.71
N MET A 88 5.37 0.11 -4.72
CA MET A 88 4.55 1.32 -4.72
C MET A 88 5.42 2.58 -4.68
N ALA A 89 6.47 2.62 -3.85
CA ALA A 89 7.38 3.76 -3.82
C ALA A 89 8.08 3.99 -5.17
N LEU A 90 8.46 2.91 -5.87
CA LEU A 90 9.02 2.97 -7.21
C LEU A 90 8.00 3.52 -8.23
N VAL A 91 6.77 3.03 -8.19
CA VAL A 91 5.68 3.49 -9.07
C VAL A 91 5.42 4.99 -8.86
N GLU A 92 5.28 5.42 -7.60
CA GLU A 92 5.01 6.82 -7.28
C GLU A 92 6.18 7.74 -7.66
N ALA A 93 7.43 7.26 -7.54
CA ALA A 93 8.59 7.99 -8.04
C ALA A 93 8.55 8.18 -9.57
N LEU A 94 8.24 7.11 -10.33
CA LEU A 94 8.10 7.19 -11.78
C LEU A 94 6.97 8.14 -12.19
N ASN A 95 5.83 8.07 -11.49
CA ASN A 95 4.68 8.94 -11.72
C ASN A 95 5.03 10.40 -11.43
N ALA A 96 5.67 10.70 -10.29
CA ALA A 96 6.07 12.05 -9.92
C ALA A 96 7.06 12.67 -10.92
N LEU A 97 8.05 11.89 -11.38
CA LEU A 97 8.98 12.30 -12.43
C LEU A 97 8.26 12.55 -13.76
N GLY A 98 7.33 11.66 -14.13
CA GLY A 98 6.52 11.80 -15.33
C GLY A 98 5.68 13.08 -15.32
N VAL A 99 5.01 13.38 -14.21
CA VAL A 99 4.25 14.61 -14.01
C VAL A 99 5.15 15.84 -14.09
N ALA A 100 6.31 15.82 -13.43
CA ALA A 100 7.26 16.92 -13.44
C ALA A 100 7.77 17.25 -14.85
N PHE A 101 8.10 16.23 -15.65
CA PHE A 101 8.56 16.44 -17.04
C PHE A 101 7.43 16.81 -18.00
N ASN A 102 6.20 16.36 -17.73
CA ASN A 102 5.04 16.73 -18.54
C ASN A 102 4.52 18.15 -18.24
N ALA A 103 4.89 18.74 -17.09
CA ALA A 103 4.45 20.07 -16.68
C ALA A 103 4.99 21.22 -17.56
N ASN A 104 6.07 20.99 -18.33
CA ASN A 104 6.63 21.99 -19.24
C ASN A 104 6.23 21.71 -20.70
N PRO A 105 5.24 22.42 -21.26
CA PRO A 105 4.66 22.13 -22.57
C PRO A 105 5.60 22.39 -23.76
N THR A 106 6.68 23.16 -23.58
CA THR A 106 7.66 23.47 -24.63
C THR A 106 8.99 22.72 -24.46
N GLY A 107 9.08 21.82 -23.48
CA GLY A 107 10.30 21.08 -23.19
C GLY A 107 10.50 19.85 -24.08
N SER A 108 11.74 19.61 -24.52
CA SER A 108 12.12 18.37 -25.24
C SER A 108 11.86 17.09 -24.45
N GLN A 109 11.61 17.21 -23.14
CA GLN A 109 11.36 16.09 -22.22
C GLN A 109 9.88 15.72 -22.05
N GLN A 110 8.94 16.44 -22.69
CA GLN A 110 7.51 16.19 -22.53
C GLN A 110 7.10 14.76 -22.96
N GLY A 111 7.63 14.28 -24.10
CA GLY A 111 7.37 12.93 -24.59
C GLY A 111 7.84 11.85 -23.60
N LEU A 112 8.98 12.07 -22.97
CA LEU A 112 9.50 11.21 -21.90
C LEU A 112 8.60 11.28 -20.66
N GLY A 113 8.12 12.46 -20.27
CA GLY A 113 7.18 12.63 -19.18
C GLY A 113 5.88 11.83 -19.37
N LYS A 114 5.25 11.95 -20.55
CA LYS A 114 4.05 11.16 -20.91
C LYS A 114 4.32 9.65 -20.82
N ALA A 115 5.45 9.19 -21.35
CA ALA A 115 5.84 7.77 -21.30
C ALA A 115 6.04 7.28 -19.86
N LEU A 116 6.69 8.08 -19.00
CA LEU A 116 6.89 7.73 -17.59
C LEU A 116 5.57 7.60 -16.83
N ILE A 117 4.61 8.51 -17.04
CA ILE A 117 3.27 8.41 -16.43
C ILE A 117 2.58 7.12 -16.88
N LEU A 118 2.62 6.81 -18.19
CA LEU A 118 2.00 5.60 -18.73
C LEU A 118 2.61 4.32 -18.15
N VAL A 119 3.94 4.27 -18.07
CA VAL A 119 4.68 3.14 -17.46
C VAL A 119 4.33 2.99 -15.98
N ALA A 120 4.27 4.11 -15.23
CA ALA A 120 3.90 4.08 -13.82
C ALA A 120 2.48 3.53 -13.62
N LEU A 121 1.51 3.98 -14.42
CA LEU A 121 0.12 3.50 -14.35
C LEU A 121 -0.02 2.01 -14.73
N ALA A 122 0.71 1.56 -15.76
CA ALA A 122 0.71 0.16 -16.15
C ALA A 122 1.35 -0.73 -15.07
N LEU A 123 2.47 -0.29 -14.49
CA LEU A 123 3.13 -1.00 -13.39
C LEU A 123 2.24 -1.04 -12.14
N GLN A 124 1.59 0.07 -11.81
CA GLN A 124 0.60 0.15 -10.73
C GLN A 124 -0.49 -0.91 -10.88
N LEU A 125 -1.06 -1.03 -12.07
CA LEU A 125 -2.10 -2.02 -12.36
C LEU A 125 -1.58 -3.46 -12.15
N CYS A 126 -0.37 -3.76 -12.62
CA CYS A 126 0.27 -5.07 -12.41
C CYS A 126 0.47 -5.37 -10.91
N VAL A 127 0.93 -4.39 -10.14
CA VAL A 127 1.14 -4.54 -8.69
C VAL A 127 -0.20 -4.81 -7.99
N VAL A 128 -1.24 -4.03 -8.26
CA VAL A 128 -2.58 -4.22 -7.70
C VAL A 128 -3.14 -5.61 -8.04
N LEU A 129 -3.05 -6.04 -9.31
CA LEU A 129 -3.54 -7.35 -9.75
C LEU A 129 -2.80 -8.51 -9.07
N SER A 130 -1.47 -8.38 -8.91
CA SER A 130 -0.68 -9.37 -8.20
C SER A 130 -1.09 -9.46 -6.73
N PHE A 131 -1.34 -8.32 -6.08
CA PHE A 131 -1.80 -8.27 -4.69
C PHE A 131 -3.18 -8.90 -4.52
N VAL A 132 -4.15 -8.56 -5.40
CA VAL A 132 -5.50 -9.15 -5.41
C VAL A 132 -5.42 -10.67 -5.56
N SER A 133 -4.57 -11.15 -6.47
CA SER A 133 -4.39 -12.59 -6.70
C SER A 133 -3.88 -13.31 -5.45
N ILE A 134 -2.97 -12.68 -4.71
CA ILE A 134 -2.41 -13.21 -3.46
C ILE A 134 -3.45 -13.19 -2.34
N ALA A 135 -4.21 -12.09 -2.21
CA ALA A 135 -5.28 -11.97 -1.22
C ALA A 135 -6.38 -13.02 -1.47
N ALA A 136 -6.85 -13.15 -2.71
CA ALA A 136 -7.85 -14.16 -3.10
C ALA A 136 -7.34 -15.60 -2.88
N SER A 137 -6.06 -15.86 -3.18
CA SER A 137 -5.44 -17.16 -2.91
C SER A 137 -5.42 -17.49 -1.40
N PHE A 138 -5.12 -16.50 -0.56
CA PHE A 138 -5.15 -16.66 0.89
C PHE A 138 -6.58 -16.87 1.40
N GLN A 139 -7.56 -16.11 0.89
CA GLN A 139 -8.97 -16.28 1.20
C GLN A 139 -9.46 -17.69 0.87
N TRP A 140 -9.12 -18.20 -0.31
CA TRP A 140 -9.46 -19.56 -0.73
C TRP A 140 -8.84 -20.62 0.17
N ARG A 141 -7.57 -20.46 0.56
CA ARG A 141 -6.90 -21.34 1.53
C ARG A 141 -7.57 -21.32 2.90
N CYS A 142 -7.95 -20.14 3.40
CA CYS A 142 -8.66 -19.98 4.67
C CYS A 142 -10.06 -20.63 4.63
N ALA A 143 -10.78 -20.47 3.52
CA ALA A 143 -12.08 -21.11 3.32
C ALA A 143 -11.96 -22.65 3.28
N LYS A 144 -10.94 -23.18 2.59
CA LYS A 144 -10.67 -24.62 2.53
C LYS A 144 -10.29 -25.20 3.89
N ALA A 145 -9.53 -24.46 4.69
CA ALA A 145 -9.15 -24.84 6.05
C ALA A 145 -10.29 -24.68 7.09
N ASN A 146 -11.46 -24.17 6.67
CA ASN A 146 -12.66 -24.02 7.50
C ASN A 146 -12.40 -23.24 8.81
N ILE A 147 -11.60 -22.16 8.71
CA ILE A 147 -11.28 -21.31 9.86
C ILE A 147 -12.57 -20.75 10.44
N ARG A 148 -12.91 -21.20 11.65
CA ARG A 148 -14.21 -20.95 12.30
C ARG A 148 -14.34 -19.52 12.86
N ARG A 149 -13.23 -18.78 12.96
CA ARG A 149 -13.23 -17.45 13.58
C ARG A 149 -13.84 -16.41 12.64
N ARG A 150 -15.07 -15.98 12.96
CA ARG A 150 -15.85 -15.02 12.14
C ARG A 150 -15.15 -13.70 11.84
N SER A 151 -14.16 -13.28 12.63
CA SER A 151 -13.43 -12.02 12.41
C SER A 151 -12.56 -12.02 11.15
N LEU A 152 -11.94 -13.15 10.81
CA LEU A 152 -10.99 -13.24 9.70
C LEU A 152 -11.67 -13.20 8.32
N PRO A 153 -12.75 -13.98 8.04
CA PRO A 153 -13.47 -13.89 6.78
C PRO A 153 -14.06 -12.52 6.52
N THR A 154 -14.60 -11.85 7.55
CA THR A 154 -15.15 -10.48 7.40
C THR A 154 -14.05 -9.49 7.00
N LEU A 155 -12.88 -9.58 7.62
CA LEU A 155 -11.76 -8.70 7.30
C LEU A 155 -11.19 -8.97 5.90
N LEU A 156 -11.13 -10.23 5.47
CA LEU A 156 -10.72 -10.60 4.12
C LEU A 156 -11.68 -10.06 3.06
N VAL A 157 -12.98 -10.23 3.26
CA VAL A 157 -14.00 -9.67 2.33
C VAL A 157 -13.89 -8.15 2.26
N ALA A 158 -13.69 -7.46 3.39
CA ALA A 158 -13.47 -6.02 3.39
C ALA A 158 -12.20 -5.63 2.62
N LEU A 159 -11.11 -6.38 2.78
CA LEU A 159 -9.88 -6.16 2.02
C LEU A 159 -10.08 -6.39 0.51
N ASP A 160 -10.80 -7.45 0.12
CA ASP A 160 -11.08 -7.75 -1.29
C ASP A 160 -11.94 -6.66 -1.94
N ILE A 161 -12.98 -6.19 -1.24
CA ILE A 161 -13.80 -5.05 -1.71
C ILE A 161 -12.93 -3.80 -1.85
N SER A 162 -12.10 -3.49 -0.85
CA SER A 162 -11.19 -2.35 -0.88
C SER A 162 -10.24 -2.39 -2.09
N MET A 163 -9.61 -3.54 -2.32
CA MET A 163 -8.71 -3.73 -3.46
C MET A 163 -9.45 -3.69 -4.79
N GLY A 164 -10.69 -4.18 -4.86
CA GLY A 164 -11.54 -4.05 -6.05
C GLY A 164 -11.84 -2.59 -6.41
N LEU A 165 -12.17 -1.75 -5.42
CA LEU A 165 -12.38 -0.30 -5.62
C LEU A 165 -11.11 0.40 -6.14
N ILE A 166 -9.95 0.05 -5.59
CA ILE A 166 -8.65 0.58 -6.04
C ILE A 166 -8.33 0.09 -7.46
N LEU A 167 -8.60 -1.18 -7.78
CA LEU A 167 -8.38 -1.74 -9.11
C LEU A 167 -9.18 -1.02 -10.18
N VAL A 168 -10.48 -0.77 -9.94
CA VAL A 168 -11.34 -0.03 -10.89
C VAL A 168 -10.77 1.37 -11.13
N ARG A 169 -10.31 2.07 -10.08
CA ARG A 169 -9.62 3.36 -10.21
C ARG A 169 -8.35 3.27 -11.05
N CYS A 170 -7.50 2.27 -10.81
CA CYS A 170 -6.26 2.09 -11.59
C CYS A 170 -6.55 1.85 -13.08
N ILE A 171 -7.58 1.07 -13.40
CA ILE A 171 -8.03 0.85 -14.78
C ILE A 171 -8.53 2.18 -15.38
N TYR A 172 -9.37 2.91 -14.67
CA TYR A 172 -9.85 4.23 -15.09
C TYR A 172 -8.68 5.18 -15.39
N ARG A 173 -7.72 5.28 -14.48
CA ARG A 173 -6.53 6.15 -14.63
C ARG A 173 -5.67 5.74 -15.83
N LEU A 174 -5.47 4.45 -16.05
CA LEU A 174 -4.75 3.97 -17.21
C LEU A 174 -5.48 4.33 -18.51
N VAL A 175 -6.79 4.07 -18.60
CA VAL A 175 -7.60 4.39 -19.78
C VAL A 175 -7.63 5.91 -20.05
N GLU A 176 -7.76 6.72 -19.00
CA GLU A 176 -7.70 8.19 -19.06
C GLU A 176 -6.39 8.68 -19.71
N HIS A 177 -5.25 8.09 -19.35
CA HIS A 177 -3.94 8.51 -19.85
C HIS A 177 -3.59 7.89 -21.22
N VAL A 178 -3.97 6.63 -21.47
CA VAL A 178 -3.78 5.97 -22.78
C VAL A 178 -4.63 6.66 -23.84
N GLY A 179 -5.91 6.95 -23.54
CA GLY A 179 -6.86 7.62 -24.44
C GLY A 179 -6.52 9.08 -24.78
N ASN A 180 -5.42 9.61 -24.23
CA ASN A 180 -4.87 10.94 -24.48
C ASN A 180 -3.59 10.93 -25.34
N THR A 181 -3.12 9.77 -25.81
CA THR A 181 -1.84 9.65 -26.54
C THR A 181 -1.95 9.98 -28.04
N SER A 182 -3.11 10.46 -28.51
CA SER A 182 -3.40 10.64 -29.95
C SER A 182 -4.12 11.95 -30.30
N VAL A 183 -4.04 13.01 -29.48
CA VAL A 183 -4.71 14.29 -29.79
C VAL A 183 -3.70 15.44 -29.68
N ASP A 184 -3.47 16.12 -30.80
CA ASP A 184 -2.60 17.29 -30.90
C ASP A 184 -3.36 18.52 -30.36
N LEU A 185 -2.76 19.20 -29.39
CA LEU A 185 -3.39 20.31 -28.64
C LEU A 185 -3.37 21.66 -29.42
N GLY A 186 -3.16 21.62 -30.73
CA GLY A 186 -3.01 22.82 -31.58
C GLY A 186 -4.30 23.29 -32.26
N ASP A 187 -5.29 22.42 -32.45
CA ASP A 187 -6.47 22.71 -33.27
C ASP A 187 -7.77 22.77 -32.45
N PRO A 188 -8.57 23.85 -32.56
CA PRO A 188 -9.85 23.96 -31.86
C PRO A 188 -10.88 22.89 -32.25
N GLU A 189 -10.71 22.23 -33.39
CA GLU A 189 -11.55 21.10 -33.82
C GLU A 189 -11.12 19.77 -33.19
N GLU A 190 -9.84 19.57 -32.86
CA GLU A 190 -9.34 18.39 -32.14
C GLU A 190 -9.64 18.45 -30.63
N LEU A 191 -9.91 19.63 -30.08
CA LEU A 191 -10.47 19.79 -28.72
C LEU A 191 -11.84 19.10 -28.56
N ARG A 192 -12.57 18.85 -29.65
CA ARG A 192 -13.81 18.04 -29.63
C ARG A 192 -13.53 16.53 -29.58
N PHE A 193 -12.33 16.10 -29.94
CA PHE A 193 -11.83 14.72 -29.90
C PHE A 193 -11.00 14.41 -28.66
N LEU A 194 -10.90 15.32 -27.67
CA LEU A 194 -10.51 14.94 -26.31
C LEU A 194 -11.41 13.79 -25.85
N SER A 195 -10.82 12.74 -25.29
CA SER A 195 -11.56 11.63 -24.69
C SER A 195 -12.71 12.18 -23.83
N PRO A 196 -13.97 11.73 -24.01
CA PRO A 196 -15.14 12.18 -23.25
C PRO A 196 -14.95 12.12 -21.72
N LEU A 197 -13.98 11.32 -21.25
CA LEU A 197 -13.51 11.23 -19.88
C LEU A 197 -13.04 12.56 -19.27
N LEU A 198 -12.34 13.42 -20.03
CA LEU A 198 -11.83 14.70 -19.52
C LEU A 198 -12.84 15.85 -19.74
N ARG A 199 -13.74 15.68 -20.72
CA ARG A 199 -14.77 16.67 -21.07
C ARG A 199 -15.85 16.78 -20.01
N TYR A 200 -16.11 15.71 -19.27
CA TYR A 200 -17.14 15.67 -18.26
C TYR A 200 -16.58 15.29 -16.89
N GLU A 201 -16.64 16.23 -15.94
CA GLU A 201 -16.18 15.99 -14.56
C GLU A 201 -16.93 14.85 -13.84
N TRP A 202 -18.11 14.46 -14.32
CA TRP A 202 -18.88 13.38 -13.68
C TRP A 202 -18.14 12.04 -13.71
N PHE A 203 -17.29 11.77 -14.72
CA PHE A 203 -16.47 10.56 -14.76
C PHE A 203 -15.46 10.53 -13.60
N PHE A 204 -14.82 11.66 -13.32
CA PHE A 204 -13.95 11.82 -12.16
C PHE A 204 -14.73 11.63 -10.85
N TYR A 205 -15.93 12.21 -10.71
CA TYR A 205 -16.72 12.01 -9.50
C TYR A 205 -17.11 10.54 -9.26
N VAL A 206 -17.45 9.80 -10.32
CA VAL A 206 -17.84 8.39 -10.20
C VAL A 206 -16.64 7.47 -10.01
N PHE A 207 -15.66 7.50 -10.91
CA PHE A 207 -14.58 6.50 -10.95
C PHE A 207 -13.37 6.86 -10.09
N GLU A 208 -13.29 8.09 -9.60
CA GLU A 208 -12.16 8.58 -8.81
C GLU A 208 -12.63 8.91 -7.39
N ALA A 209 -13.52 9.90 -7.25
CA ALA A 209 -13.93 10.40 -5.95
C ALA A 209 -14.81 9.40 -5.17
N SER A 210 -15.85 8.86 -5.81
CA SER A 210 -16.80 7.98 -5.12
C SER A 210 -16.16 6.66 -4.70
N LEU A 211 -15.27 6.09 -5.53
CA LEU A 211 -14.56 4.86 -5.18
C LEU A 211 -13.68 5.04 -3.95
N MET A 212 -12.98 6.18 -3.82
CA MET A 212 -12.16 6.45 -2.64
C MET A 212 -12.97 6.80 -1.40
N LEU A 213 -14.11 7.45 -1.58
CA LEU A 213 -15.05 7.71 -0.49
C LEU A 213 -15.61 6.39 0.05
N LEU A 214 -16.07 5.50 -0.83
CA LEU A 214 -16.55 4.16 -0.47
C LEU A 214 -15.43 3.35 0.22
N ASN A 215 -14.20 3.43 -0.29
CA ASN A 215 -13.07 2.74 0.32
C ASN A 215 -12.76 3.26 1.73
N SER A 216 -12.81 4.58 1.92
CA SER A 216 -12.60 5.20 3.25
C SER A 216 -13.73 4.85 4.22
N PHE A 217 -14.97 4.84 3.74
CA PHE A 217 -16.13 4.43 4.52
C PHE A 217 -16.05 2.96 4.94
N LEU A 218 -15.65 2.07 4.03
CA LEU A 218 -15.47 0.65 4.30
C LEU A 218 -14.51 0.42 5.46
N TRP A 219 -13.33 1.06 5.45
CA TRP A 219 -12.35 0.91 6.53
C TRP A 219 -12.73 1.62 7.83
N ASN A 220 -13.62 2.62 7.77
CA ASN A 220 -14.21 3.22 8.96
C ASN A 220 -15.17 2.24 9.66
N VAL A 221 -16.02 1.56 8.88
CA VAL A 221 -16.96 0.54 9.40
C VAL A 221 -16.22 -0.73 9.85
N PHE A 222 -15.31 -1.24 9.03
CA PHE A 222 -14.57 -2.48 9.26
C PHE A 222 -13.15 -2.19 9.77
N ASN A 223 -13.05 -1.62 10.96
CA ASN A 223 -11.75 -1.27 11.53
C ASN A 223 -10.86 -2.52 11.77
N PRO A 224 -9.68 -2.64 11.12
CA PRO A 224 -8.80 -3.80 11.25
C PRO A 224 -8.28 -4.00 12.68
N GLY A 225 -8.20 -2.93 13.48
CA GLY A 225 -7.80 -2.99 14.89
C GLY A 225 -8.82 -3.69 15.79
N ARG A 226 -10.07 -3.86 15.36
CA ARG A 226 -11.10 -4.61 16.09
C ARG A 226 -11.00 -6.12 15.87
N TYR A 227 -10.44 -6.54 14.75
CA TYR A 227 -10.45 -7.94 14.29
C TYR A 227 -9.09 -8.64 14.40
N LEU A 228 -7.99 -7.89 14.53
CA LEU A 228 -6.63 -8.42 14.67
C LEU A 228 -6.06 -8.14 16.07
N PRO A 229 -5.42 -9.13 16.74
CA PRO A 229 -4.80 -8.94 18.04
C PRO A 229 -3.77 -7.81 18.03
N ARG A 230 -3.70 -7.04 19.13
CA ARG A 230 -2.77 -5.90 19.26
C ARG A 230 -1.31 -6.33 19.31
N HIS A 231 -1.01 -7.56 19.72
CA HIS A 231 0.35 -8.08 19.82
C HIS A 231 0.64 -9.05 18.66
N HIS A 232 1.79 -8.86 18.03
CA HIS A 232 2.37 -9.71 16.99
C HIS A 232 2.81 -11.10 17.47
N THR A 233 2.69 -11.38 18.77
CA THR A 233 3.04 -12.64 19.42
C THR A 233 1.89 -13.65 19.39
N VAL A 234 0.68 -13.24 18.98
CA VAL A 234 -0.52 -14.10 18.99
C VAL A 234 -0.78 -14.64 17.58
N TYR A 235 -0.60 -15.94 17.41
CA TYR A 235 -0.81 -16.67 16.16
C TYR A 235 -1.98 -17.63 16.29
N LEU A 236 -2.77 -17.80 15.22
CA LEU A 236 -3.78 -18.85 15.17
C LEU A 236 -3.09 -20.20 14.98
N ALA A 237 -3.32 -21.13 15.90
CA ALA A 237 -2.82 -22.48 15.81
C ALA A 237 -3.37 -23.20 14.57
N ALA A 238 -2.72 -24.29 14.16
CA ALA A 238 -3.10 -25.07 12.98
C ALA A 238 -4.52 -25.70 13.09
N ASP A 239 -5.13 -25.69 14.27
CA ASP A 239 -6.51 -26.13 14.52
C ASP A 239 -7.57 -25.13 14.01
N GLY A 240 -7.15 -23.89 13.66
CA GLY A 240 -8.03 -22.82 13.20
C GLY A 240 -8.93 -22.21 14.28
N THR A 241 -8.67 -22.51 15.56
CA THR A 241 -9.52 -22.10 16.69
C THR A 241 -8.76 -21.55 17.89
N THR A 242 -7.56 -22.05 18.21
CA THR A 242 -6.79 -21.59 19.38
C THR A 242 -5.81 -20.49 19.02
N GLU A 243 -5.74 -19.45 19.85
CA GLU A 243 -4.72 -18.41 19.76
C GLU A 243 -3.56 -18.80 20.67
N ILE A 244 -2.36 -18.96 20.10
CA ILE A 244 -1.14 -19.24 20.86
C ILE A 244 -0.35 -17.94 20.93
N GLU A 245 -0.05 -17.48 22.14
CA GLU A 245 0.85 -16.35 22.38
C GLU A 245 2.28 -16.89 22.54
N GLU A 246 3.25 -16.33 21.81
CA GLU A 246 4.67 -16.74 21.83
C GLU A 246 5.28 -16.81 23.24
N GLU A 247 4.73 -16.11 24.23
CA GLU A 247 5.18 -16.20 25.62
C GLU A 247 4.96 -17.57 26.26
N GLU A 248 3.94 -18.33 25.83
CA GLU A 248 3.58 -19.60 26.48
C GLU A 248 4.49 -20.76 26.04
N VAL A 249 4.98 -20.76 24.79
CA VAL A 249 5.97 -21.75 24.30
C VAL A 249 7.39 -21.42 24.79
N ARG A 250 7.69 -20.13 24.97
CA ARG A 250 9.00 -19.67 25.43
C ARG A 250 9.24 -20.01 26.91
N ASN A 251 8.20 -20.13 27.74
CA ASN A 251 8.36 -20.27 29.19
C ASN A 251 8.81 -21.67 29.63
N ASP A 252 8.30 -22.73 29.00
CA ASP A 252 8.64 -24.12 29.39
C ASP A 252 10.07 -24.50 28.98
N GLN A 253 10.56 -23.99 27.85
CA GLN A 253 11.90 -24.30 27.35
C GLN A 253 13.00 -23.42 27.96
N HIS A 254 12.66 -22.23 28.48
CA HIS A 254 13.65 -21.29 28.99
C HIS A 254 14.19 -21.61 30.38
N VAL A 255 13.46 -22.30 31.26
CA VAL A 255 13.92 -22.51 32.65
C VAL A 255 15.12 -23.44 32.68
N LEU A 256 15.05 -24.58 31.98
CA LEU A 256 16.15 -25.55 31.89
C LEU A 256 17.37 -24.96 31.17
N VAL A 257 17.14 -24.23 30.08
CA VAL A 257 18.23 -23.61 29.32
C VAL A 257 18.87 -22.48 30.11
N LYS A 258 18.10 -21.58 30.75
CA LYS A 258 18.66 -20.53 31.62
C LYS A 258 19.42 -21.12 32.80
N ALA A 259 18.92 -22.19 33.42
CA ALA A 259 19.60 -22.88 34.51
C ALA A 259 20.91 -23.52 34.04
N ALA A 260 20.90 -24.21 32.90
CA ALA A 260 22.11 -24.80 32.31
C ALA A 260 23.14 -23.72 31.95
N TYR A 261 22.72 -22.63 31.31
CA TYR A 261 23.61 -21.51 30.95
C TYR A 261 24.14 -20.78 32.18
N ALA A 262 23.33 -20.55 33.21
CA ALA A 262 23.80 -19.95 34.47
C ALA A 262 24.81 -20.85 35.18
N THR A 263 24.59 -22.16 35.18
CA THR A 263 25.50 -23.15 35.78
C THR A 263 26.83 -23.21 35.03
N ILE A 264 26.78 -23.27 33.69
CA ILE A 264 27.97 -23.26 32.83
C ILE A 264 28.76 -21.96 33.01
N ASN A 265 28.09 -20.81 33.03
CA ASN A 265 28.74 -19.51 33.15
C ASN A 265 29.34 -19.24 34.54
N ALA A 266 28.73 -19.80 35.60
CA ALA A 266 29.30 -19.82 36.94
C ALA A 266 30.54 -20.73 37.03
N LEU A 267 30.49 -21.91 36.39
CA LEU A 267 31.61 -22.86 36.35
C LEU A 267 32.80 -22.36 35.52
N THR A 268 32.57 -21.55 34.49
CA THR A 268 33.65 -20.99 33.63
C THR A 268 34.08 -19.58 34.01
N PHE A 269 33.67 -19.05 35.18
CA PHE A 269 34.06 -17.72 35.68
C PHE A 269 33.98 -16.63 34.58
N GLY A 270 32.89 -16.62 33.80
CA GLY A 270 32.65 -15.59 32.79
C GLY A 270 33.51 -15.65 31.52
N LEU A 271 34.42 -16.63 31.37
CA LEU A 271 35.27 -16.76 30.17
C LEU A 271 34.47 -17.12 28.91
N PHE A 272 33.32 -17.79 29.05
CA PHE A 272 32.51 -18.24 27.92
C PHE A 272 31.92 -17.09 27.08
N ARG A 273 31.71 -15.91 27.69
CA ARG A 273 31.26 -14.70 26.95
C ARG A 273 32.25 -14.24 25.89
N LEU A 274 33.54 -14.52 26.06
CA LEU A 274 34.56 -14.16 25.07
C LEU A 274 34.55 -15.13 23.88
N PHE A 275 34.29 -16.41 24.12
CA PHE A 275 34.27 -17.44 23.07
C PHE A 275 33.06 -17.30 22.14
N VAL A 276 31.88 -16.96 22.67
CA VAL A 276 30.68 -16.77 21.83
C VAL A 276 30.82 -15.54 20.95
N ARG A 277 31.42 -14.46 21.46
CA ARG A 277 31.61 -13.22 20.70
C ARG A 277 32.64 -13.38 19.56
N GLN A 278 33.66 -14.23 19.73
CA GLN A 278 34.57 -14.58 18.62
C GLN A 278 33.89 -15.42 17.53
N LYS A 279 32.96 -16.32 17.91
CA LYS A 279 32.30 -17.20 16.94
C LYS A 279 31.31 -16.47 16.02
N ASP A 280 30.70 -15.38 16.52
CA ASP A 280 29.82 -14.52 15.72
C ASP A 280 30.62 -13.58 14.79
N GLU A 281 31.86 -13.21 15.13
CA GLU A 281 32.76 -12.46 14.24
C GLU A 281 33.45 -13.34 13.19
N GLU A 282 33.76 -14.61 13.48
CA GLU A 282 34.36 -15.56 12.53
C GLU A 282 33.37 -16.11 11.49
N SER A 283 32.06 -15.99 11.70
CA SER A 283 31.04 -16.48 10.76
C SER A 283 30.68 -15.48 9.66
N HIS A 284 31.25 -14.28 9.67
CA HIS A 284 31.01 -13.21 8.67
C HIS A 284 32.06 -13.01 7.55
N PRO A 285 33.26 -13.65 7.53
CA PRO A 285 34.17 -13.61 6.37
C PRO A 285 34.34 -14.93 5.59
N LEU A 286 33.71 -16.04 6.01
CA LEU A 286 33.70 -17.31 5.24
C LEU A 286 32.47 -17.42 4.33
N THR A 287 32.33 -16.39 3.51
CA THR A 287 32.11 -16.53 2.07
C THR A 287 32.65 -17.85 1.52
N GLU A 288 31.87 -18.50 0.67
CA GLU A 288 32.40 -19.15 -0.53
C GLU A 288 33.48 -20.24 -0.33
N ARG A 289 33.10 -21.38 0.23
CA ARG A 289 33.64 -22.66 -0.25
C ARG A 289 32.78 -23.82 0.20
N ASN A 290 32.17 -24.46 -0.80
CA ASN A 290 31.56 -25.79 -0.77
C ASN A 290 30.08 -25.90 -0.37
N LYS A 291 29.28 -26.14 -1.43
CA LYS A 291 28.12 -27.04 -1.55
C LYS A 291 26.81 -26.61 -0.91
#